data_AF-A0A524IAP9-F1
#
_entry.id   AF-A0A524IAP9-F1
#
_cell.length_a   1.000
_cell.length_b   1.000
_cell.length_c   1.000
_cell.angle_alpha   90.00
_cell.angle_beta   90.00
_cell.angle_gamma   90.00
#
_symmetry.space_group_name_H-M   'P 1'
#
loop_
_entity.id
_entity.type
_entity.pdbx_description
1 polymer ?
#
loop_
_entity_poly.entity_id
_entity_poly.type
_entity_poly.pdbx_seq_one_letter_code
_entity_poly.pdbx_strand_id
1 'polypeptide(L)'
;MGEADVKIAHTVAWREDGGEPDAALARGSGVAYRYTLCLRDPEEAGTILRILADVSIPLLYLLLVPRAPRGGYRAYIGLASPDVLDLPVRFASRGIMIERGEEMGDLRP
;
A
#
# COMPACT_ATOMS: atom_id res chain seq x y z
N MET A 1 -11.92 -6.24 25.97
CA MET A 1 -11.80 -7.16 24.82
C MET A 1 -12.38 -6.37 23.64
N GLY A 2 -11.52 -5.67 22.91
CA GLY A 2 -11.94 -4.75 21.85
C GLY A 2 -12.04 -5.51 20.54
N GLU A 3 -13.25 -5.62 20.01
CA GLU A 3 -13.55 -6.22 18.71
C GLU A 3 -12.88 -5.33 17.64
N ALA A 4 -11.90 -5.89 16.91
CA ALA A 4 -11.32 -5.20 15.78
C ALA A 4 -12.39 -5.13 14.69
N ASP A 5 -12.89 -3.93 14.43
CA ASP A 5 -13.89 -3.63 13.41
C ASP A 5 -13.22 -3.81 12.03
N VAL A 6 -13.14 -5.05 11.55
CA VAL A 6 -12.58 -5.38 10.25
C VAL A 6 -13.59 -4.96 9.19
N LYS A 7 -13.46 -3.72 8.71
CA LYS A 7 -14.18 -3.24 7.53
C LYS A 7 -13.77 -4.08 6.33
N ILE A 8 -14.64 -5.00 5.93
CA ILE A 8 -14.51 -5.82 4.73
C ILE A 8 -14.41 -4.88 3.52
N ALA A 9 -13.30 -4.96 2.79
CA ALA A 9 -13.08 -4.16 1.60
C ALA A 9 -14.05 -4.54 0.48
N HIS A 10 -14.82 -3.57 -0.01
CA HIS A 10 -15.67 -3.74 -1.19
C HIS A 10 -14.81 -4.08 -2.41
N THR A 11 -15.10 -5.22 -3.03
CA THR A 11 -14.52 -5.56 -4.34
C THR A 11 -15.16 -4.67 -5.39
N VAL A 12 -14.46 -3.58 -5.74
CA VAL A 12 -14.85 -2.73 -6.87
C VAL A 12 -14.55 -3.52 -8.15
N ALA A 13 -15.56 -3.77 -8.98
CA ALA A 13 -15.36 -4.36 -10.30
C ALA A 13 -14.67 -3.31 -11.19
N TRP A 14 -13.39 -3.51 -11.47
CA TRP A 14 -12.57 -2.57 -12.24
C TRP A 14 -12.74 -2.78 -13.75
N ARG A 15 -12.99 -1.69 -14.47
CA ARG A 15 -12.80 -1.62 -15.93
C ARG A 15 -11.35 -1.23 -16.21
N GLU A 16 -10.77 -1.83 -17.25
CA GLU A 16 -9.42 -1.58 -17.78
C GLU A 16 -9.27 -0.18 -18.43
N ASP A 17 -9.84 0.88 -17.86
CA ASP A 17 -9.83 2.23 -18.45
C ASP A 17 -8.49 2.98 -18.17
N GLY A 18 -7.42 2.26 -17.83
CA GLY A 18 -6.04 2.80 -17.79
C GLY A 18 -5.69 3.74 -16.63
N GLY A 19 -6.60 4.03 -15.70
CA GLY A 19 -6.27 4.72 -14.45
C GLY A 19 -5.55 3.80 -13.47
N GLU A 20 -4.39 4.21 -12.94
CA GLU A 20 -3.72 3.43 -11.88
C GLU A 20 -4.70 3.24 -10.71
N PRO A 21 -5.01 2.00 -10.28
CA PRO A 21 -6.04 1.72 -9.26
C PRO A 21 -5.73 2.42 -7.92
N ASP A 22 -4.45 2.68 -7.69
CA ASP A 22 -3.91 3.47 -6.59
C ASP A 22 -4.42 4.92 -6.54
N ALA A 23 -4.56 5.59 -7.70
CA ALA A 23 -5.00 6.99 -7.75
C ALA A 23 -6.49 7.16 -7.39
N ALA A 24 -7.30 6.12 -7.56
CA ALA A 24 -8.69 6.12 -7.11
C ALA A 24 -8.77 5.89 -5.60
N LEU A 25 -7.96 4.98 -5.06
CA LEU A 25 -7.93 4.70 -3.63
C LEU A 25 -7.35 5.86 -2.82
N ALA A 26 -6.33 6.54 -3.33
CA ALA A 26 -5.71 7.69 -2.68
C ALA A 26 -6.62 8.94 -2.64
N ARG A 27 -7.57 9.04 -3.57
CA ARG A 27 -8.52 10.16 -3.60
C ARG A 27 -9.55 9.99 -2.48
N GLY A 28 -9.53 10.91 -1.52
CA GLY A 28 -10.51 10.99 -0.43
C GLY A 28 -10.20 10.13 0.80
N SER A 29 -9.04 9.49 0.86
CA SER A 29 -8.62 8.61 1.96
C SER A 29 -7.69 9.27 2.97
N GLY A 30 -7.32 10.54 2.77
CA GLY A 30 -6.42 11.27 3.68
C GLY A 30 -4.98 10.73 3.67
N VAL A 31 -4.57 10.10 2.55
CA VAL A 31 -3.23 9.56 2.38
C VAL A 31 -2.23 10.69 2.33
N ALA A 32 -1.22 10.62 3.19
CA ALA A 32 -0.05 11.51 3.17
C ALA A 32 1.08 10.96 2.31
N TYR A 33 1.20 9.63 2.18
CA TYR A 33 2.27 9.03 1.40
C TYR A 33 1.84 7.71 0.73
N ARG A 34 2.31 7.45 -0.49
CA ARG A 34 2.03 6.24 -1.26
C ARG A 34 3.30 5.48 -1.61
N TYR A 35 3.25 4.16 -1.56
CA TYR A 35 4.26 3.31 -2.20
C TYR A 35 3.63 2.30 -3.16
N THR A 36 4.36 2.05 -4.24
CA THR A 36 4.18 0.90 -5.12
C THR A 36 5.32 -0.07 -4.88
N LEU A 37 4.99 -1.30 -4.51
CA LEU A 37 5.94 -2.36 -4.17
C LEU A 37 5.78 -3.54 -5.14
N CYS A 38 6.88 -4.23 -5.42
CA CYS A 38 6.88 -5.54 -6.06
C CYS A 38 6.98 -6.62 -5.02
N LEU A 39 6.02 -7.54 -5.07
CA LEU A 39 6.02 -8.75 -4.26
C LEU A 39 6.17 -9.98 -5.15
N ARG A 40 6.89 -10.98 -4.67
CA ARG A 40 7.05 -12.27 -5.32
C ARG A 40 5.83 -13.17 -5.10
N ASP A 41 5.24 -13.05 -3.92
CA ASP A 41 4.12 -13.85 -3.45
C ASP A 41 3.20 -12.99 -2.56
N PRO A 42 1.94 -13.40 -2.32
CA PRO A 42 1.02 -12.62 -1.50
C PRO A 42 1.41 -12.62 -0.01
N GLU A 43 2.19 -13.60 0.47
CA GLU A 43 2.63 -13.70 1.86
C GLU A 43 3.58 -12.56 2.26
N GLU A 44 4.34 -12.00 1.31
CA GLU A 44 5.15 -10.79 1.52
C GLU A 44 4.31 -9.58 1.97
N ALA A 45 3.00 -9.56 1.68
CA ALA A 45 2.09 -8.55 2.22
C ALA A 45 2.03 -8.57 3.76
N GLY A 46 2.09 -9.76 4.37
CA GLY A 46 2.17 -9.89 5.82
C GLY A 46 3.46 -9.28 6.40
N THR A 47 4.56 -9.32 5.63
CA THR A 47 5.81 -8.66 6.03
C THR A 47 5.69 -7.14 5.99
N ILE A 48 5.01 -6.57 4.99
CA ILE A 48 4.71 -5.14 4.93
C ILE A 48 3.92 -4.72 6.19
N LEU A 49 2.84 -5.44 6.49
CA LEU A 49 1.98 -5.13 7.64
C LEU A 49 2.77 -5.17 8.96
N ARG A 50 3.67 -6.15 9.13
CA ARG A 50 4.53 -6.25 10.32
C ARG A 50 5.50 -5.08 10.42
N ILE A 51 6.16 -4.70 9.32
CA ILE A 51 7.06 -3.53 9.31
C ILE A 51 6.31 -2.28 9.72
N LEU A 52 5.13 -2.02 9.14
CA LEU A 52 4.33 -0.83 9.45
C LEU A 52 3.86 -0.83 10.92
N ALA A 53 3.48 -1.98 11.46
CA ALA A 53 3.12 -2.13 12.86
C ALA A 53 4.32 -1.85 13.79
N ASP A 54 5.51 -2.35 13.46
CA ASP A 54 6.74 -2.15 14.25
C ASP A 54 7.12 -0.67 14.36
N VAL A 55 6.84 0.13 13.32
CA VAL A 55 7.10 1.59 13.31
C VAL A 55 5.88 2.44 13.61
N SER A 56 4.75 1.81 13.96
CA SER A 56 3.49 2.48 14.31
C SER A 56 2.96 3.44 13.23
N ILE A 57 3.19 3.14 11.95
CA ILE A 57 2.66 3.94 10.83
C ILE A 57 1.26 3.41 10.44
N PRO A 58 0.20 4.25 10.51
CA PRO A 58 -1.13 3.82 10.12
C PRO A 58 -1.23 3.57 8.62
N LEU A 59 -1.65 2.35 8.27
CA LEU A 59 -2.02 1.97 6.91
C LEU A 59 -3.47 2.36 6.65
N LEU A 60 -3.72 3.10 5.58
CA LEU A 60 -5.07 3.48 5.15
C LEU A 60 -5.65 2.48 4.16
N TYR A 61 -4.82 1.97 3.25
CA TYR A 61 -5.17 0.84 2.40
C TYR A 61 -3.94 0.06 1.96
N LEU A 62 -4.17 -1.22 1.66
CA LEU A 62 -3.29 -2.09 0.91
C LEU A 62 -4.10 -2.70 -0.23
N LEU A 63 -3.67 -2.50 -1.47
CA LEU A 63 -4.23 -3.16 -2.65
C LEU A 63 -3.18 -4.06 -3.28
N LEU A 64 -3.49 -5.35 -3.42
CA LEU A 64 -2.66 -6.33 -4.09
C LEU A 64 -3.24 -6.64 -5.47
N VAL A 65 -2.44 -6.43 -6.52
CA VAL A 65 -2.82 -6.71 -7.90
C VAL A 65 -1.86 -7.74 -8.49
N PRO A 66 -2.33 -8.88 -9.00
CA PRO A 66 -1.47 -9.84 -9.70
C PRO A 66 -0.75 -9.19 -10.88
N ARG A 67 0.55 -9.48 -11.05
CA ARG A 67 1.34 -9.01 -12.21
C ARG A 67 1.43 -10.08 -13.28
N ALA A 68 0.55 -10.01 -14.27
CA ALA A 68 0.72 -10.77 -15.51
C ALA A 68 1.66 -10.02 -16.48
N PRO A 69 2.49 -10.71 -17.30
CA PRO A 69 2.80 -12.15 -17.30
C PRO A 69 4.02 -12.53 -16.43
N ARG A 70 4.64 -11.56 -15.73
CA ARG A 70 5.94 -11.74 -15.05
C ARG A 70 5.88 -12.53 -13.73
N GLY A 71 4.68 -12.90 -13.26
CA GLY A 71 4.48 -13.51 -11.95
C GLY A 71 4.59 -12.48 -10.82
N GLY A 72 4.10 -12.87 -9.64
CA GLY A 72 4.08 -12.01 -8.46
C GLY A 72 2.94 -10.98 -8.43
N TYR A 73 3.10 -10.00 -7.56
CA TYR A 73 2.07 -9.01 -7.24
C TYR A 73 2.66 -7.60 -7.20
N ARG A 74 1.82 -6.63 -7.52
CA ARG A 74 2.07 -5.23 -7.23
C ARG A 74 1.24 -4.87 -6.00
N ALA A 75 1.90 -4.37 -4.97
CA ALA A 75 1.23 -3.83 -3.81
C ALA A 75 1.21 -2.31 -3.89
N TYR A 76 0.03 -1.73 -3.71
CA TYR A 76 -0.14 -0.30 -3.51
C TYR A 76 -0.50 -0.06 -2.05
N ILE A 77 0.28 0.76 -1.37
CA ILE A 77 0.01 1.14 0.02
C ILE A 77 -0.19 2.64 0.13
N GLY A 78 -1.26 3.03 0.81
CA GLY A 78 -1.53 4.40 1.22
C GLY A 78 -1.32 4.54 2.72
N LEU A 79 -0.50 5.49 3.13
CA LEU A 79 -0.07 5.72 4.51
C LEU A 79 -0.58 7.08 5.01
N ALA A 80 -0.99 7.14 6.27
CA ALA A 80 -1.51 8.37 6.89
C ALA A 80 -0.41 9.35 7.34
N SER A 81 0.84 8.89 7.42
CA SER A 81 1.97 9.69 7.89
C SER A 81 3.02 9.89 6.78
N PRO A 82 3.64 11.07 6.68
CA PRO A 82 4.83 11.30 5.86
C PRO A 82 6.14 10.84 6.52
N ASP A 83 6.11 10.37 7.78
CA ASP A 83 7.29 9.87 8.52
C ASP A 83 7.73 8.48 8.03
N VAL A 84 8.02 8.36 6.74
CA VAL A 84 8.23 7.09 6.02
C VAL A 84 9.66 6.90 5.52
N LEU A 85 10.58 7.79 5.91
CA LEU A 85 11.94 7.86 5.36
C LEU A 85 12.74 6.56 5.54
N ASP A 86 12.46 5.78 6.59
CA ASP A 86 13.16 4.53 6.87
C ASP A 86 12.47 3.29 6.28
N LEU A 87 11.21 3.40 5.84
CA LEU A 87 10.45 2.29 5.25
C LEU A 87 11.14 1.67 4.03
N PRO A 88 11.74 2.45 3.10
CA PRO A 88 12.47 1.86 1.98
C PRO A 88 13.61 0.92 2.39
N VAL A 89 14.37 1.32 3.41
CA VAL A 89 15.46 0.50 3.93
C VAL A 89 14.90 -0.76 4.59
N ARG A 90 13.80 -0.64 5.33
CA ARG A 90 13.15 -1.78 6.00
C ARG A 90 12.59 -2.78 4.99
N PHE A 91 11.89 -2.31 3.95
CA PHE A 91 11.40 -3.17 2.87
C PHE A 91 12.54 -3.87 2.15
N ALA A 92 13.58 -3.13 1.76
CA ALA A 92 14.76 -3.70 1.11
C ALA A 92 15.47 -4.75 1.98
N SER A 93 15.56 -4.52 3.30
CA SER A 93 16.16 -5.48 4.24
C SER A 93 15.40 -6.82 4.33
N ARG A 94 14.14 -6.85 3.88
CA ARG A 94 13.31 -8.05 3.78
C ARG A 94 13.15 -8.55 2.35
N GLY A 95 13.88 -7.98 1.39
CA GLY A 95 13.81 -8.34 -0.03
C GLY A 95 12.58 -7.81 -0.76
N ILE A 96 11.81 -6.90 -0.16
CA ILE A 96 10.68 -6.25 -0.80
C ILE A 96 11.20 -5.04 -1.59
N MET A 97 10.93 -5.04 -2.90
CA MET A 97 11.41 -4.00 -3.80
C MET A 97 10.37 -2.90 -3.95
N ILE A 98 10.79 -1.64 -3.79
CA ILE A 98 9.97 -0.47 -4.11
C ILE A 98 10.11 -0.15 -5.59
N GLU A 99 8.99 0.00 -6.29
CA GLU A 99 8.95 0.57 -7.64
C GLU A 99 8.80 2.09 -7.61
N ARG A 100 8.00 2.63 -6.68
CA ARG A 100 7.70 4.07 -6.58
C ARG A 100 7.33 4.45 -5.16
N GLY A 101 7.67 5.66 -4.73
CA GLY A 101 7.22 6.27 -3.48
C GLY A 101 6.89 7.73 -3.71
N GLU A 102 5.72 8.18 -3.27
CA GLU A 102 5.23 9.54 -3.52
C GLU A 102 4.61 10.15 -2.29
N GLU A 103 5.07 11.34 -1.92
CA GLU A 103 4.37 12.19 -0.97
C GLU A 103 3.12 12.75 -1.65
N MET A 104 1.98 12.58 -0.98
CA MET A 104 0.76 13.25 -1.36
C MET A 104 0.79 14.60 -0.66
N GLY A 105 1.01 15.67 -1.42
CA GLY A 105 0.90 17.03 -0.90
C GLY A 105 -0.45 17.23 -0.21
N ASP A 106 -0.55 18.25 0.64
CA ASP A 106 -1.71 18.60 1.49
C ASP A 106 -2.97 18.86 0.60
N LEU A 107 -3.55 17.79 0.06
CA LEU A 107 -4.77 17.78 -0.75
C LEU A 107 -5.94 17.83 0.21
N ARG A 108 -5.99 18.90 1.00
CA ARG A 108 -7.25 19.33 1.58
C ARG A 108 -8.10 19.85 0.41
N PRO A 109 -9.35 19.39 0.24
CA PRO A 109 -10.28 20.03 -0.67
C PRO A 109 -10.51 21.50 -0.28
#